data_AF-A0A946NL88-F1
#
_entry.id   AF-A0A946NL88-F1
#
_cell.length_a   1.000
_cell.length_b   1.000
_cell.length_c   1.000
_cell.angle_alpha   90.00
_cell.angle_beta   90.00
_cell.angle_gamma   90.00
#
_symmetry.space_group_name_H-M   'P 1'
#
loop_
_entity.id
_entity.type
_entity.pdbx_description
1 polymer ?
#
loop_
_entity_poly.entity_id
_entity_poly.type
_entity_poly.pdbx_seq_one_letter_code
_entity_poly.pdbx_strand_id
1 'polypeptide(L)' 'MEKLEAVQKVLRFSTPTREWCTKEFSVYFDDFDEQNVDDYTTGGYGDIADEILERGLDEQIIEESDLD' A
#
# COMPACT_ATOMS: atom_id res chain seq x y z
N MET A 1 -7.63 -9.14 -6.27
CA MET A 1 -6.16 -9.39 -6.06
C MET A 1 -5.93 -9.38 -4.56
N GLU A 2 -4.96 -10.11 -4.00
CA GLU A 2 -4.73 -9.99 -2.56
C GLU A 2 -4.24 -8.58 -2.20
N LYS A 3 -4.65 -8.05 -1.05
CA LYS A 3 -4.35 -6.67 -0.63
C LYS A 3 -2.85 -6.38 -0.61
N LEU A 4 -2.06 -7.31 -0.05
CA LEU A 4 -0.59 -7.21 -0.06
C LEU A 4 -0.03 -7.13 -1.48
N GLU A 5 -0.53 -7.95 -2.40
CA GLU A 5 -0.07 -7.96 -3.78
C GLU A 5 -0.38 -6.63 -4.47
N ALA A 6 -1.56 -6.06 -4.24
CA ALA A 6 -1.95 -4.76 -4.76
C ALA A 6 -1.07 -3.63 -4.19
N VAL A 7 -0.84 -3.60 -2.87
CA VAL A 7 0.08 -2.65 -2.21
C VAL A 7 1.48 -2.76 -2.82
N GLN A 8 2.02 -3.97 -2.92
CA GLN A 8 3.35 -4.20 -3.50
C GLN A 8 3.41 -3.79 -4.98
N LYS A 9 2.35 -4.02 -5.75
CA LYS A 9 2.26 -3.56 -7.15
C LYS A 9 2.35 -2.03 -7.21
N VAL A 10 1.56 -1.31 -6.42
CA VAL A 10 1.62 0.16 -6.36
C VAL A 10 3.02 0.63 -5.97
N LEU A 11 3.61 0.09 -4.91
CA LEU A 11 4.95 0.50 -4.46
C LEU A 11 6.05 0.14 -5.46
N ARG A 12 5.86 -0.86 -6.33
CA ARG A 12 6.83 -1.16 -7.41
C ARG A 12 6.83 -0.07 -8.47
N PHE A 13 5.65 0.43 -8.84
CA PHE A 13 5.47 1.31 -9.99
C PHE A 13 5.34 2.80 -9.65
N SER A 14 4.94 3.15 -8.43
CA SER A 14 4.86 4.53 -7.94
C SER A 14 6.05 4.89 -7.03
N THR A 15 7.02 5.61 -7.60
CA THR A 15 8.09 6.24 -6.81
C THR A 15 7.55 7.28 -5.81
N PRO A 16 6.62 8.18 -6.18
CA PRO A 16 6.04 9.13 -5.22
C PRO A 16 5.40 8.47 -4.01
N THR A 17 4.66 7.37 -4.21
CA THR A 17 4.01 6.65 -3.11
C THR A 17 5.02 5.95 -2.21
N ARG A 18 6.09 5.36 -2.77
CA ARG A 18 7.22 4.87 -1.95
C ARG A 18 7.87 5.96 -1.11
N GLU A 19 8.17 7.10 -1.72
CA GLU A 19 8.81 8.20 -1.00
C GLU A 19 7.92 8.73 0.13
N TRP A 20 6.61 8.79 -0.08
CA TRP A 20 5.64 9.16 0.94
C TRP A 20 5.65 8.17 2.11
N CYS A 21 5.64 6.86 1.85
CA CYS A 21 5.73 5.82 2.89
C CYS A 21 6.98 6.01 3.78
N THR A 22 8.13 6.20 3.14
CA THR A 22 9.40 6.35 3.85
C THR A 22 9.50 7.67 4.61
N LYS A 23 9.02 8.79 4.05
CA LYS A 23 9.15 10.12 4.67
C LYS A 23 8.19 10.31 5.84
N GLU A 24 6.94 9.86 5.70
CA GLU A 24 5.90 10.12 6.70
C GLU A 24 5.86 9.05 7.81
N PHE A 25 6.15 7.78 7.46
CA PHE A 25 5.98 6.66 8.39
C PHE A 25 7.27 5.88 8.67
N SER A 26 8.37 6.16 7.96
CA SER A 26 9.58 5.32 7.98
C SER A 26 9.30 3.86 7.61
N VAL A 27 8.31 3.63 6.75
CA VAL A 27 7.92 2.30 6.25
C VAL A 27 8.49 2.08 4.85
N TYR A 28 8.97 0.88 4.60
CA TYR A 28 9.62 0.44 3.36
C TYR A 28 8.83 -0.70 2.70
N PHE A 29 9.18 -0.98 1.44
CA PHE A 29 8.50 -2.01 0.64
C PHE A 29 8.43 -3.38 1.33
N ASP A 30 9.54 -3.82 1.94
CA ASP A 30 9.65 -5.14 2.58
C ASP A 30 9.02 -5.19 3.98
N ASP A 31 8.53 -4.07 4.51
CA ASP A 31 7.87 -4.04 5.82
C ASP A 31 6.40 -4.47 5.72
N PHE A 32 5.81 -4.51 4.52
CA PHE A 32 4.43 -4.96 4.33
C PHE A 32 4.35 -6.48 4.23
N ASP A 33 3.44 -7.06 5.00
CA ASP A 33 3.13 -8.50 4.99
C ASP A 33 1.62 -8.74 5.05
N GLU A 34 1.21 -10.01 4.89
CA GLU A 34 -0.21 -10.40 4.82
C GLU A 34 -1.00 -10.07 6.09
N GLN A 35 -0.34 -9.89 7.24
CA GLN A 35 -1.00 -9.59 8.50
C GLN A 35 -1.12 -8.09 8.72
N ASN A 36 -0.04 -7.34 8.47
CA ASN A 36 0.00 -5.92 8.81
C ASN A 36 -0.78 -5.04 7.83
N VAL A 37 -0.98 -5.47 6.57
CA VAL A 37 -1.81 -4.75 5.59
C VAL A 37 -3.29 -4.76 5.96
N ASP A 38 -3.72 -5.70 6.81
CA ASP A 38 -5.09 -5.81 7.35
C ASP A 38 -5.16 -5.51 8.85
N ASP A 39 -4.05 -5.08 9.46
CA ASP A 39 -4.01 -4.65 10.86
C ASP A 39 -4.29 -3.15 10.98
N TYR A 40 -5.50 -2.83 11.42
CA TYR A 40 -5.97 -1.46 11.68
C TYR A 40 -5.80 -1.03 13.15
N THR A 41 -5.05 -1.80 13.94
CA THR A 41 -4.72 -1.42 15.31
C THR A 41 -3.47 -0.54 15.36
N THR A 42 -3.21 0.10 16.50
CA THR A 42 -2.04 0.97 16.67
C THR A 42 -0.74 0.21 16.40
N GLY A 43 -0.05 0.60 15.33
CA GLY A 43 1.20 -0.02 14.89
C GLY A 43 1.06 -0.99 13.71
N GLY A 44 -0.18 -1.32 13.32
CA GLY A 44 -0.49 -1.98 12.05
C GLY A 44 -0.47 -1.01 10.88
N TYR A 45 -0.49 -1.54 9.66
CA TYR A 45 -0.37 -0.78 8.41
C TYR A 45 -1.66 -0.73 7.60
N GLY A 46 -2.81 -1.11 8.16
CA GLY A 46 -4.10 -1.10 7.46
C GLY A 46 -4.41 0.25 6.82
N ASP A 47 -4.31 1.34 7.59
CA ASP A 47 -4.58 2.69 7.08
C ASP A 47 -3.56 3.14 6.01
N ILE A 48 -2.28 2.77 6.18
CA ILE A 48 -1.22 3.09 5.22
C ILE A 48 -1.44 2.31 3.92
N ALA A 49 -1.81 1.04 4.03
CA ALA A 49 -2.12 0.16 2.91
C ALA A 49 -3.30 0.70 2.11
N ASP A 50 -4.38 1.13 2.78
CA ASP A 50 -5.56 1.68 2.09
C ASP A 50 -5.21 2.96 1.30
N GLU A 51 -4.47 3.88 1.89
CA GLU A 51 -4.00 5.10 1.21
C GLU A 51 -3.04 4.80 0.04
N ILE A 52 -2.19 3.77 0.14
CA ILE A 52 -1.37 3.30 -0.99
C ILE A 52 -2.26 2.84 -2.13
N LEU A 53 -3.33 2.10 -1.84
CA LEU A 53 -4.25 1.59 -2.86
C LEU A 53 -5.04 2.73 -3.51
N GLU A 54 -5.53 3.69 -2.72
CA GLU A 54 -6.19 4.90 -3.25
C GLU A 54 -5.29 5.65 -4.23
N ARG A 55 -4.02 5.88 -3.87
CA ARG A 55 -3.03 6.48 -4.79
C ARG A 55 -2.77 5.62 -6.02
N GLY A 56 -2.75 4.30 -5.84
CA GLY A 56 -2.62 3.34 -6.93
C GLY A 56 -3.75 3.44 -7.95
N LEU A 57 -4.99 3.65 -7.49
CA LEU A 57 -6.16 3.90 -8.34
C LEU A 57 -6.04 5.25 -9.06
N ASP A 58 -5.67 6.31 -8.34
CA ASP A 58 -5.47 7.65 -8.90
C ASP A 58 -4.37 7.69 -9.97
N GLU A 59 -3.28 6.95 -9.75
CA GLU A 59 -2.17 6.78 -10.70
C GLU A 59 -2.46 5.76 -11.80
N GLN A 60 -3.63 5.09 -11.79
CA GLN A 60 -4.02 4.04 -12.74
C GLN A 60 -3.02 2.86 -12.79
N ILE A 61 -2.39 2.53 -11.67
CA ILE A 61 -1.47 1.39 -11.52
C ILE A 61 -2.26 0.10 -11.24
N ILE A 62 -3.35 0.23 -10.48
CA ILE A 62 -4.34 -0.80 -10.20
C ILE A 62 -5.72 -0.30 -10.59
N GLU A 63 -6.65 -1.23 -10.78
CA GLU A 63 -8.05 -0.95 -11.10
C GLU A 63 -8.95 -1.28 -9.89
N GLU A 64 -10.15 -0.71 -9.81
CA GLU A 64 -11.09 -1.01 -8.71
C GLU A 64 -11.40 -2.52 -8.63
N SER A 65 -11.46 -3.21 -9.78
CA SER A 65 -11.64 -4.67 -9.83
C SER A 65 -10.44 -5.47 -9.30
N ASP A 66 -9.26 -4.84 -9.13
CA ASP A 66 -8.15 -5.48 -8.44
C ASP A 66 -8.41 -5.57 -6.93
N LEU A 67 -9.32 -4.78 -6.37
CA LEU A 67 -9.61 -4.70 -4.92
C LEU A 67 -10.79 -5.59 -4.47
N ASP A 68 -11.45 -6.28 -5.39
CA ASP A 68 -12.51 -7.27 -5.12
C ASP A 68 -11.98 -8.60 -4.53
#